data_AF-A0A2M7U2P5-F1
#
_entry.id   AF-A0A2M7U2P5-F1
#
_cell.length_a   1.000
_cell.length_b   1.000
_cell.length_c   1.000
_cell.angle_alpha   90.00
_cell.angle_beta   90.00
_cell.angle_gamma   90.00
#
_symmetry.space_group_name_H-M   'P 1'
#
loop_
_entity.id
_entity.type
_entity.pdbx_description
1 polymer ?
#
loop_
_entity_poly.entity_id
_entity_poly.type
_entity_poly.pdbx_seq_one_letter_code
_entity_poly.pdbx_strand_id
1 'polypeptide(L)'
;MSKKQVVWFEEIDKNDISLVGGKGANLGEMTGADLPIPYGFIITASAYFEFIKGANLADKIKQTLSIINYDNQTEIEQASTHIRDLIISSPIPESISKKIVEYYEELNEKEAEYFGQNLSIFHHTVYKVKNLYNSPAVAVRSSATAEDLPDASFAGQQESFLNVSGDINLLHKVRECWASLFTTRAVYYRHTRGFGHFKVGLAVVVQRMIQSETSGIAFSIDPVTNDKTKIVIEAVYGLGEYIVQGKITPDHYEIDKNTFVITKKQIAYQDLKFIRSGRGNREIALNKKEGSLQKITDNQ
;
A
#
# COMPACT_ATOMS: atom_id res chain seq x y z
N MET A 1 15.90 -12.91 -19.80
CA MET A 1 16.00 -11.51 -19.34
C MET A 1 15.91 -11.50 -17.82
N SER A 2 16.86 -10.87 -17.14
CA SER A 2 16.73 -10.57 -15.71
C SER A 2 15.47 -9.71 -15.54
N LYS A 3 14.52 -10.12 -14.70
CA LYS A 3 13.30 -9.35 -14.45
C LYS A 3 13.67 -8.13 -13.60
N LYS A 4 13.15 -6.95 -13.93
CA LYS A 4 13.46 -5.69 -13.21
C LYS A 4 13.13 -5.83 -11.72
N GLN A 5 14.04 -5.38 -10.85
CA GLN A 5 13.87 -5.43 -9.38
C GLN A 5 12.99 -4.29 -8.85
N VAL A 6 13.06 -3.12 -9.49
CA VAL A 6 12.29 -1.92 -9.16
C VAL A 6 11.81 -1.29 -10.47
N VAL A 7 10.59 -0.75 -10.48
CA VAL A 7 9.94 -0.11 -11.65
C VAL A 7 9.15 1.11 -11.23
N TRP A 8 9.12 2.16 -12.03
CA TRP A 8 8.24 3.32 -11.86
C TRP A 8 6.80 2.97 -12.26
N PHE A 9 5.82 3.77 -11.85
CA PHE A 9 4.42 3.51 -12.17
C PHE A 9 4.13 3.56 -13.68
N GLU A 10 4.82 4.42 -14.44
CA GLU A 10 4.65 4.50 -15.90
C GLU A 10 5.27 3.33 -16.67
N GLU A 11 6.08 2.50 -16.01
CA GLU A 11 6.74 1.35 -16.64
C GLU A 11 5.87 0.08 -16.64
N ILE A 12 4.68 0.12 -16.03
CA ILE A 12 3.85 -1.06 -15.77
C ILE A 12 2.38 -0.79 -16.04
N ASP A 13 1.65 -1.85 -16.39
CA ASP A 13 0.21 -1.81 -16.66
C ASP A 13 -0.51 -3.03 -16.07
N LYS A 14 -1.80 -3.23 -16.37
CA LYS A 14 -2.60 -4.38 -15.90
C LYS A 14 -2.06 -5.74 -16.34
N ASN A 15 -1.20 -5.82 -17.35
CA ASN A 15 -0.59 -7.06 -17.80
C ASN A 15 0.58 -7.49 -16.91
N ASP A 16 1.08 -6.58 -16.06
CA ASP A 16 2.23 -6.81 -15.18
C ASP A 16 1.85 -7.32 -13.77
N ILE A 17 0.61 -7.74 -13.53
CA ILE A 17 0.14 -8.25 -12.22
C ILE A 17 1.06 -9.32 -11.64
N SER A 18 1.59 -10.22 -12.47
CA SER A 18 2.52 -11.27 -12.01
C SER A 18 3.85 -10.73 -11.47
N LEU A 19 4.20 -9.49 -11.83
CA LEU A 19 5.42 -8.79 -11.42
C LEU A 19 5.18 -7.80 -10.28
N VAL A 20 4.06 -7.06 -10.30
CA VAL A 20 3.79 -5.94 -9.38
C VAL A 20 2.57 -6.10 -8.48
N GLY A 21 1.82 -7.19 -8.62
CA GLY A 21 0.56 -7.44 -7.92
C GLY A 21 -0.59 -6.54 -8.39
N GLY A 22 -1.81 -6.82 -7.93
CA GLY A 22 -3.02 -6.14 -8.39
C GLY A 22 -3.03 -4.64 -8.11
N LYS A 23 -2.66 -4.23 -6.89
CA LYS A 23 -2.56 -2.80 -6.52
C LYS A 23 -1.52 -2.06 -7.36
N GLY A 24 -0.35 -2.67 -7.55
CA GLY A 24 0.72 -2.11 -8.35
C GLY A 24 0.29 -1.87 -9.79
N ALA A 25 -0.30 -2.89 -10.41
CA ALA A 25 -0.78 -2.83 -11.78
C ALA A 25 -1.87 -1.77 -11.98
N ASN A 26 -2.82 -1.67 -11.04
CA ASN A 26 -3.85 -0.63 -11.06
C ASN A 26 -3.26 0.79 -10.92
N LEU A 27 -2.19 0.98 -10.13
CA LEU A 27 -1.50 2.26 -10.05
C LEU A 27 -0.85 2.64 -11.39
N GLY A 28 -0.25 1.69 -12.09
CA GLY A 28 0.30 1.93 -13.43
C GLY A 28 -0.77 2.31 -14.46
N GLU A 29 -1.92 1.61 -14.46
CA GLU A 29 -3.06 1.98 -15.31
C GLU A 29 -3.55 3.41 -15.02
N MET A 30 -3.65 3.79 -13.73
CA MET A 30 -4.05 5.14 -13.34
C MET A 30 -3.00 6.20 -13.74
N THR A 31 -1.71 5.87 -13.63
CA THR A 31 -0.60 6.73 -14.11
C THR A 31 -0.66 6.93 -15.62
N GLY A 32 -0.85 5.85 -16.40
CA GLY A 32 -0.97 5.93 -17.84
C GLY A 32 -2.24 6.65 -18.33
N ALA A 33 -3.25 6.80 -17.47
CA ALA A 33 -4.46 7.56 -17.72
C ALA A 33 -4.38 9.03 -17.25
N ASP A 34 -3.18 9.53 -16.90
CA ASP A 34 -2.92 10.90 -16.43
C ASP A 34 -3.78 11.32 -15.22
N LEU A 35 -4.18 10.35 -14.38
CA LEU A 35 -4.94 10.65 -13.17
C LEU A 35 -4.02 11.28 -12.09
N PRO A 36 -4.53 12.19 -11.25
CA PRO A 36 -3.74 12.88 -10.24
C PRO A 36 -3.45 11.97 -9.03
N ILE A 37 -2.72 10.88 -9.25
CA ILE A 37 -2.32 9.96 -8.20
C ILE A 37 -1.00 10.39 -7.58
N PRO A 38 -0.80 10.19 -6.27
CA PRO A 38 0.51 10.38 -5.66
C PRO A 38 1.52 9.46 -6.33
N TYR A 39 2.61 10.03 -6.82
CA TYR A 39 3.55 9.31 -7.66
C TYR A 39 4.44 8.36 -6.83
N GLY A 40 5.09 7.39 -7.48
CA GLY A 40 5.82 6.35 -6.77
C GLY A 40 6.44 5.30 -7.68
N PHE A 41 6.96 4.26 -7.03
CA PHE A 41 7.59 3.13 -7.67
C PHE A 41 7.21 1.82 -6.96
N ILE A 42 7.55 0.70 -7.59
CA ILE A 42 7.22 -0.64 -7.11
C ILE A 42 8.47 -1.48 -7.05
N ILE A 43 8.69 -2.09 -5.90
CA ILE A 43 9.68 -3.15 -5.70
C ILE A 43 9.00 -4.44 -6.11
N THR A 44 9.52 -5.09 -7.15
CA THR A 44 8.78 -6.16 -7.83
C THR A 44 8.79 -7.47 -7.04
N ALA A 45 7.88 -8.37 -7.37
CA ALA A 45 7.89 -9.74 -6.86
C ALA A 45 9.19 -10.49 -7.23
N SER A 46 9.87 -10.09 -8.30
CA SER A 46 11.18 -10.66 -8.66
C SER A 46 12.23 -10.31 -7.61
N ALA A 47 12.26 -9.06 -7.12
CA ALA A 47 13.13 -8.66 -6.02
C ALA A 47 12.85 -9.45 -4.73
N TYR A 48 11.57 -9.73 -4.43
CA TYR A 48 11.20 -10.61 -3.32
C TYR A 48 11.81 -12.02 -3.46
N PHE A 49 11.65 -12.66 -4.62
CA PHE A 49 12.20 -14.01 -4.83
C PHE A 49 13.73 -14.03 -4.80
N GLU A 50 14.37 -13.00 -5.35
CA GLU A 50 15.82 -12.84 -5.26
C GLU A 50 16.29 -12.64 -3.82
N PHE A 51 15.56 -11.88 -3.00
CA PHE A 51 15.82 -11.73 -1.58
C PHE A 51 15.70 -13.07 -0.83
N ILE A 52 14.59 -13.81 -1.02
CA ILE A 52 14.38 -15.11 -0.37
C ILE A 52 15.48 -16.11 -0.73
N LYS A 53 15.92 -16.10 -1.99
CA LYS A 53 17.02 -16.95 -2.47
C LYS A 53 18.38 -16.49 -1.93
N GLY A 54 18.69 -15.20 -2.05
CA GLY A 54 19.97 -14.62 -1.66
C GLY A 54 20.24 -14.68 -0.16
N ALA A 55 19.20 -14.59 0.67
CA ALA A 55 19.28 -14.73 2.13
C ALA A 55 19.18 -16.20 2.61
N ASN A 56 19.11 -17.17 1.69
CA ASN A 56 18.94 -18.59 1.97
C ASN A 56 17.76 -18.87 2.92
N LEU A 57 16.64 -18.17 2.69
CA LEU A 57 15.44 -18.25 3.52
C LEU A 57 14.49 -19.36 3.07
N ALA A 58 14.53 -19.76 1.80
CA ALA A 58 13.61 -20.75 1.25
C ALA A 58 13.63 -22.08 2.03
N ASP A 59 14.82 -22.63 2.28
CA ASP A 59 14.95 -23.91 2.99
C ASP A 59 14.54 -23.80 4.45
N LYS A 60 14.90 -22.70 5.12
CA LYS A 60 14.51 -22.45 6.52
C LYS A 60 12.98 -22.37 6.65
N ILE A 61 12.34 -21.58 5.80
CA ILE A 61 10.87 -21.45 5.77
C ILE A 61 10.21 -22.80 5.51
N LYS A 62 10.72 -23.56 4.53
CA LYS A 62 10.18 -24.89 4.20
C LYS A 62 10.30 -25.86 5.37
N GLN A 63 11.44 -25.89 6.05
CA GLN A 63 11.65 -26.73 7.23
C GLN A 63 10.68 -26.36 8.35
N THR A 64 10.57 -25.07 8.69
CA THR A 64 9.64 -24.60 9.73
C THR A 64 8.19 -24.98 9.41
N LEU A 65 7.74 -24.80 8.16
CA LEU A 65 6.36 -25.10 7.77
C LEU A 65 6.06 -26.60 7.61
N SER A 66 7.08 -27.45 7.50
CA SER A 66 6.91 -28.90 7.30
C SER A 66 6.62 -29.68 8.58
N ILE A 67 6.90 -29.10 9.74
CA ILE A 67 6.82 -29.76 11.04
C ILE A 67 5.61 -29.33 11.87
N ILE A 68 4.85 -28.33 11.42
CA ILE A 68 3.70 -27.80 12.17
C ILE A 68 2.43 -28.58 11.89
N ASN A 69 1.62 -28.76 12.93
CA ASN A 69 0.23 -29.18 12.80
C ASN A 69 -0.66 -27.97 12.49
N TYR A 70 -1.25 -27.96 11.29
CA TYR A 70 -2.12 -26.87 10.84
C TYR A 70 -3.50 -26.83 11.53
N ASP A 71 -3.84 -27.87 12.32
CA ASP A 71 -5.02 -27.85 13.19
C ASP A 71 -4.71 -27.22 14.57
N ASN A 72 -3.44 -26.97 14.88
CA ASN A 72 -3.00 -26.31 16.11
C ASN A 72 -2.65 -24.84 15.84
N GLN A 73 -3.54 -23.93 16.27
CA GLN A 73 -3.37 -22.50 16.08
C GLN A 73 -2.07 -21.96 16.70
N THR A 74 -1.66 -22.47 17.86
CA THR A 74 -0.45 -22.03 18.56
C THR A 74 0.81 -22.38 17.77
N GLU A 75 0.87 -23.56 17.16
CA GLU A 75 2.02 -23.98 16.34
C GLU A 75 2.15 -23.13 15.08
N ILE A 76 1.03 -22.83 14.40
CA ILE A 76 1.03 -21.94 13.24
C ILE A 76 1.52 -20.55 13.64
N GLU A 77 1.05 -20.03 14.77
CA GLU A 77 1.46 -18.70 15.25
C GLU A 77 2.96 -18.63 15.58
N GLN A 78 3.50 -19.65 16.25
CA GLN A 78 4.92 -19.76 16.56
C GLN A 78 5.78 -19.85 15.28
N ALA A 79 5.41 -20.72 14.34
CA ALA A 79 6.09 -20.84 13.06
C ALA A 79 6.02 -19.55 12.23
N SER A 80 4.85 -18.92 12.19
CA SER A 80 4.63 -17.65 11.48
C SER A 80 5.50 -16.54 12.07
N THR A 81 5.54 -16.42 13.39
CA THR A 81 6.39 -15.45 14.08
C THR A 81 7.86 -15.70 13.78
N HIS A 82 8.32 -16.95 13.91
CA HIS A 82 9.71 -17.31 13.61
C HIS A 82 10.11 -16.98 12.16
N ILE A 83 9.26 -17.29 11.18
CA ILE A 83 9.52 -17.01 9.76
C ILE A 83 9.59 -15.50 9.51
N ARG A 84 8.67 -14.72 10.10
CA ARG A 84 8.68 -13.26 9.97
C ARG A 84 9.96 -12.66 10.54
N ASP A 85 10.40 -13.12 11.70
CA ASP A 85 11.63 -12.64 12.33
C ASP A 85 12.86 -12.96 11.47
N LEU A 86 12.91 -14.15 10.85
CA LEU A 86 13.96 -14.50 9.89
C LEU A 86 13.99 -13.55 8.69
N ILE A 87 12.81 -13.19 8.14
CA ILE A 87 12.71 -12.25 7.01
C ILE A 87 13.14 -10.85 7.42
N ILE A 88 12.64 -10.35 8.55
CA ILE A 88 12.91 -8.98 9.04
C ILE A 88 14.38 -8.82 9.41
N SER A 89 15.01 -9.83 9.99
CA SER A 89 16.43 -9.78 10.38
C SER A 89 17.41 -10.00 9.22
N SER A 90 16.97 -10.60 8.11
CA SER A 90 17.83 -10.86 6.96
C SER A 90 18.18 -9.58 6.20
N PRO A 91 19.44 -9.41 5.76
CA PRO A 91 19.83 -8.27 4.95
C PRO A 91 19.25 -8.39 3.54
N ILE A 92 18.77 -7.27 2.99
CA ILE A 92 18.42 -7.19 1.57
C ILE A 92 19.73 -7.22 0.75
N PRO A 93 19.85 -8.06 -0.30
CA PRO A 93 21.00 -8.04 -1.20
C PRO A 93 21.34 -6.62 -1.67
N GLU A 94 22.64 -6.29 -1.70
CA GLU A 94 23.12 -4.95 -2.03
C GLU A 94 22.62 -4.45 -3.39
N SER A 95 22.51 -5.35 -4.37
CA SER A 95 21.96 -5.03 -5.70
C SER A 95 20.53 -4.49 -5.62
N ILE A 96 19.69 -5.06 -4.76
CA ILE A 96 18.29 -4.65 -4.58
C ILE A 96 18.22 -3.40 -3.71
N SER A 97 18.92 -3.37 -2.57
CA SER A 97 18.84 -2.23 -1.64
C SER A 97 19.35 -0.94 -2.29
N LYS A 98 20.45 -1.00 -3.03
CA LYS A 98 20.97 0.15 -3.79
C LYS A 98 19.93 0.64 -4.80
N LYS A 99 19.27 -0.27 -5.52
CA LYS A 99 18.25 0.10 -6.51
C LYS A 99 17.03 0.77 -5.88
N ILE A 100 16.59 0.28 -4.72
CA ILE A 100 15.50 0.90 -3.95
C ILE A 100 15.88 2.32 -3.51
N VAL A 101 17.10 2.50 -3.01
CA VAL A 101 17.61 3.80 -2.55
C VAL A 101 17.69 4.78 -3.72
N GLU A 102 18.23 4.36 -4.88
CA GLU A 102 18.28 5.16 -6.10
C GLU A 102 16.88 5.69 -6.48
N TYR A 103 15.87 4.82 -6.57
CA TYR A 103 14.50 5.21 -6.89
C TYR A 103 13.88 6.13 -5.82
N TYR A 104 14.18 5.88 -4.55
CA TYR A 104 13.70 6.72 -3.47
C TYR A 104 14.31 8.13 -3.49
N GLU A 105 15.59 8.26 -3.86
CA GLU A 105 16.26 9.56 -4.03
C GLU A 105 15.74 10.33 -5.26
N GLU A 106 15.45 9.62 -6.35
CA GLU A 106 14.91 10.21 -7.59
C GLU A 106 13.41 10.56 -7.52
N LEU A 107 12.69 10.06 -6.50
CA LEU A 107 11.23 10.18 -6.39
C LEU A 107 10.70 11.62 -6.52
N ASN A 108 11.36 12.61 -5.92
CA ASN A 108 10.93 14.01 -5.99
C ASN A 108 11.04 14.59 -7.40
N GLU A 109 12.09 14.22 -8.13
CA GLU A 109 12.33 14.68 -9.49
C GLU A 109 11.33 14.04 -10.44
N LYS A 110 11.16 12.71 -10.34
CA LYS A 110 10.20 11.97 -11.14
C LYS A 110 8.75 12.38 -10.92
N GLU A 111 8.38 12.67 -9.68
CA GLU A 111 7.05 13.20 -9.38
C GLU A 111 6.82 14.58 -10.00
N ALA A 112 7.83 15.47 -9.99
CA ALA A 112 7.72 16.77 -10.63
C ALA A 112 7.59 16.65 -12.16
N GLU A 113 8.32 15.72 -12.79
CA GLU A 113 8.15 15.37 -14.21
C GLU A 113 6.72 14.87 -14.49
N TYR A 114 6.21 13.95 -13.66
CA TYR A 114 4.86 13.39 -13.81
C TYR A 114 3.77 14.46 -13.78
N PHE A 115 3.89 15.47 -12.91
CA PHE A 115 2.96 16.59 -12.84
C PHE A 115 3.27 17.74 -13.82
N GLY A 116 4.14 17.51 -14.82
CA GLY A 116 4.45 18.47 -15.88
C GLY A 116 5.20 19.72 -15.41
N GLN A 117 5.89 19.66 -14.28
CA GLN A 117 6.69 20.78 -13.78
C GLN A 117 8.00 20.87 -14.56
N ASN A 118 8.22 21.97 -15.30
CA ASN A 118 9.45 22.20 -16.06
C ASN A 118 10.67 22.34 -15.12
N LEU A 119 11.45 21.27 -15.01
CA LEU A 119 12.67 21.23 -14.22
C LEU A 119 13.85 21.78 -15.04
N SER A 120 14.30 23.00 -14.72
CA SER A 120 15.62 23.48 -15.19
C SER A 120 16.74 22.70 -14.50
N ILE A 121 17.89 22.48 -15.15
CA ILE A 121 19.07 21.74 -14.64
C ILE A 121 19.49 22.17 -13.21
N PHE A 122 19.27 23.44 -12.84
CA PHE A 122 19.52 23.95 -11.48
C PHE A 122 18.68 23.26 -10.40
N HIS A 123 17.52 22.69 -10.75
CA HIS A 123 16.62 22.02 -9.84
C HIS A 123 17.14 20.66 -9.37
N HIS A 124 17.84 19.89 -10.23
CA HIS A 124 18.35 18.57 -9.88
C HIS A 124 19.30 18.62 -8.66
N THR A 125 20.21 19.59 -8.65
CA THR A 125 21.12 19.82 -7.51
C THR A 125 20.35 20.25 -6.25
N VAL A 126 19.32 21.08 -6.40
CA VAL A 126 18.48 21.53 -5.28
C VAL A 126 17.68 20.38 -4.67
N TYR A 127 17.12 19.48 -5.48
CA TYR A 127 16.41 18.30 -4.98
C TYR A 127 17.34 17.34 -4.24
N LYS A 128 18.54 17.07 -4.77
CA LYS A 128 19.53 16.25 -4.06
C LYS A 128 19.91 16.83 -2.69
N VAL A 129 20.19 18.13 -2.63
CA VAL A 129 20.51 18.80 -1.36
C VAL A 129 19.29 18.80 -0.43
N LYS A 130 18.08 19.06 -0.94
CA LYS A 130 16.85 19.05 -0.14
C LYS A 130 16.53 17.66 0.40
N ASN A 131 16.81 16.59 -0.36
CA ASN A 131 16.62 15.20 0.07
C ASN A 131 17.55 14.80 1.20
N LEU A 132 18.78 15.35 1.23
CA LEU A 132 19.72 15.17 2.33
C LEU A 132 19.18 15.72 3.66
N TYR A 133 18.49 16.87 3.62
CA TYR A 133 17.95 17.52 4.82
C TYR A 133 16.51 17.11 5.15
N ASN A 134 15.72 16.72 4.14
CA ASN A 134 14.32 16.36 4.29
C ASN A 134 13.90 15.29 3.27
N SER A 135 14.13 14.03 3.62
CA SER A 135 13.75 12.91 2.77
C SER A 135 12.24 12.84 2.55
N PRO A 136 11.77 12.42 1.36
CA PRO A 136 10.36 12.37 1.04
C PRO A 136 9.61 11.39 1.96
N ALA A 137 8.46 11.78 2.49
CA ALA A 137 7.61 10.83 3.21
C ALA A 137 6.83 9.97 2.22
N VAL A 138 6.85 8.65 2.43
CA VAL A 138 6.21 7.66 1.56
C VAL A 138 5.29 6.72 2.33
N ALA A 139 4.28 6.19 1.65
CA ALA A 139 3.51 5.04 2.06
C ALA A 139 4.11 3.79 1.43
N VAL A 140 4.35 2.75 2.23
CA VAL A 140 4.89 1.46 1.80
C VAL A 140 3.79 0.42 1.93
N ARG A 141 3.32 -0.12 0.81
CA ARG A 141 2.09 -0.94 0.74
C ARG A 141 2.39 -2.27 0.06
N SER A 142 2.02 -3.35 0.71
CA SER A 142 2.10 -4.68 0.09
C SER A 142 1.10 -4.84 -1.06
N SER A 143 1.54 -5.51 -2.13
CA SER A 143 0.79 -5.81 -3.35
C SER A 143 1.09 -7.25 -3.77
N ALA A 144 0.14 -8.17 -3.55
CA ALA A 144 0.40 -9.60 -3.79
C ALA A 144 0.11 -9.97 -5.24
N THR A 145 0.91 -10.87 -5.81
CA THR A 145 0.77 -11.32 -7.21
C THR A 145 -0.36 -12.32 -7.44
N ALA A 146 -1.00 -12.79 -6.35
CA ALA A 146 -2.03 -13.83 -6.37
C ALA A 146 -3.42 -13.29 -6.02
N GLU A 147 -3.63 -11.97 -6.07
CA GLU A 147 -4.93 -11.32 -5.81
C GLU A 147 -6.04 -11.71 -6.80
N ASP A 148 -5.68 -12.17 -8.00
CA ASP A 148 -6.62 -12.49 -9.09
C ASP A 148 -6.89 -13.99 -9.30
N LEU A 149 -6.50 -14.85 -8.36
CA LEU A 149 -7.10 -16.19 -8.36
C LEU A 149 -8.59 -16.02 -8.03
N PRO A 150 -9.52 -16.58 -8.81
CA PRO A 150 -10.96 -16.28 -8.72
C PRO A 150 -11.57 -16.41 -7.30
N ASP A 151 -10.96 -17.21 -6.43
CA ASP A 151 -11.38 -17.47 -5.06
C ASP A 151 -10.40 -16.97 -3.97
N ALA A 152 -9.35 -16.22 -4.35
CA ALA A 152 -8.28 -15.79 -3.44
C ALA A 152 -8.32 -14.30 -3.11
N SER A 153 -9.22 -13.92 -2.21
CA SER A 153 -9.15 -12.60 -1.58
C SER A 153 -8.03 -12.57 -0.53
N PHE A 154 -6.82 -12.17 -0.92
CA PHE A 154 -5.79 -11.72 0.03
C PHE A 154 -6.12 -10.33 0.64
N ALA A 155 -7.25 -9.75 0.25
CA ALA A 155 -7.79 -8.51 0.79
C ALA A 155 -7.86 -8.55 2.32
N GLY A 156 -7.32 -7.52 2.97
CA GLY A 156 -7.30 -7.38 4.43
C GLY A 156 -6.23 -8.18 5.16
N GLN A 157 -5.29 -8.84 4.47
CA GLN A 157 -4.12 -9.50 5.08
C GLN A 157 -2.80 -8.77 4.79
N GLN A 158 -2.89 -7.62 4.13
CA GLN A 158 -1.78 -6.91 3.52
C GLN A 158 -1.41 -5.68 4.34
N GLU A 159 -0.16 -5.62 4.79
CA GLU A 159 0.35 -4.52 5.60
C GLU A 159 0.60 -3.27 4.75
N SER A 160 0.28 -2.11 5.31
CA SER A 160 0.58 -0.80 4.77
C SER A 160 1.17 0.06 5.88
N PHE A 161 2.27 0.75 5.59
CA PHE A 161 2.98 1.61 6.51
C PHE A 161 2.94 3.04 5.97
N LEU A 162 2.40 3.97 6.76
CA LEU A 162 2.26 5.37 6.39
C LEU A 162 3.41 6.21 6.96
N ASN A 163 3.71 7.34 6.31
CA ASN A 163 4.69 8.33 6.77
C ASN A 163 6.10 7.77 7.00
N VAL A 164 6.52 6.80 6.19
CA VAL A 164 7.87 6.26 6.19
C VAL A 164 8.81 7.31 5.61
N SER A 165 9.94 7.57 6.28
CA SER A 165 10.93 8.54 5.80
C SER A 165 12.34 8.08 6.13
N GLY A 166 13.22 8.22 5.16
CA GLY A 166 14.61 7.75 5.21
C GLY A 166 14.75 6.36 4.60
N ASP A 167 15.85 6.16 3.90
CA ASP A 167 16.24 4.91 3.23
C ASP A 167 16.27 3.70 4.17
N ILE A 168 16.87 3.85 5.36
CA ILE A 168 16.95 2.77 6.36
C ILE A 168 15.55 2.32 6.78
N ASN A 169 14.64 3.27 7.05
CA ASN A 169 13.27 2.98 7.44
C ASN A 169 12.48 2.37 6.27
N LEU A 170 12.70 2.84 5.05
CA LEU A 170 12.11 2.28 3.85
C LEU A 170 12.50 0.80 3.69
N LEU A 171 13.79 0.47 3.72
CA LEU A 171 14.27 -0.90 3.59
C LEU A 171 13.75 -1.81 4.73
N HIS A 172 13.59 -1.26 5.94
CA HIS A 172 12.93 -1.98 7.03
C HIS A 172 11.46 -2.28 6.72
N LYS A 173 10.68 -1.27 6.29
CA LYS A 173 9.27 -1.45 5.94
C LYS A 173 9.05 -2.38 4.75
N VAL A 174 9.98 -2.42 3.79
CA VAL A 174 9.97 -3.39 2.69
C VAL A 174 10.09 -4.82 3.22
N ARG A 175 10.99 -5.08 4.18
CA ARG A 175 11.09 -6.41 4.81
C ARG A 175 9.85 -6.77 5.62
N GLU A 176 9.26 -5.81 6.33
CA GLU A 176 7.98 -6.05 7.03
C GLU A 176 6.86 -6.38 6.04
N CYS A 177 6.75 -5.67 4.91
CA CYS A 177 5.82 -6.05 3.84
C CYS A 177 6.08 -7.49 3.38
N TRP A 178 7.32 -7.87 3.03
CA TRP A 178 7.62 -9.25 2.63
C TRP A 178 7.31 -10.28 3.73
N ALA A 179 7.55 -9.94 4.99
CA ALA A 179 7.20 -10.77 6.14
C ALA A 179 5.68 -10.95 6.30
N SER A 180 4.86 -9.96 5.89
CA SER A 180 3.40 -10.04 5.96
C SER A 180 2.80 -11.20 5.16
N LEU A 181 3.52 -11.73 4.16
CA LEU A 181 3.13 -12.99 3.51
C LEU A 181 3.04 -14.14 4.50
N PHE A 182 3.78 -14.13 5.61
CA PHE A 182 3.86 -15.23 6.57
C PHE A 182 3.16 -14.91 7.89
N THR A 183 2.10 -14.10 7.88
CA THR A 183 1.20 -14.01 9.04
C THR A 183 0.49 -15.34 9.28
N THR A 184 0.07 -15.59 10.53
CA THR A 184 -0.70 -16.79 10.92
C THR A 184 -1.89 -17.03 9.99
N ARG A 185 -2.64 -15.97 9.68
CA ARG A 185 -3.79 -16.01 8.78
C ARG A 185 -3.40 -16.36 7.34
N ALA A 186 -2.33 -15.77 6.82
CA ALA A 186 -1.87 -16.02 5.45
C ALA A 186 -1.28 -17.43 5.28
N VAL A 187 -0.54 -17.93 6.28
CA VAL A 187 0.00 -19.29 6.30
C VAL A 187 -1.13 -20.31 6.32
N TYR A 188 -2.08 -20.17 7.25
CA TYR A 188 -3.24 -21.05 7.35
C TYR A 188 -4.11 -21.04 6.08
N TYR A 189 -4.40 -19.84 5.55
CA TYR A 189 -5.18 -19.69 4.32
C TYR A 189 -4.55 -20.40 3.13
N ARG A 190 -3.23 -20.27 2.93
CA ARG A 190 -2.55 -20.95 1.82
C ARG A 190 -2.54 -22.46 2.00
N HIS A 191 -2.34 -22.95 3.21
CA HIS A 191 -2.40 -24.38 3.48
C HIS A 191 -3.78 -24.97 3.15
N THR A 192 -4.84 -24.37 3.70
CA THR A 192 -6.23 -24.82 3.47
C THR A 192 -6.67 -24.75 2.01
N ARG A 193 -6.11 -23.81 1.22
CA ARG A 193 -6.36 -23.70 -0.22
C ARG A 193 -5.38 -24.49 -1.09
N GLY A 194 -4.39 -25.17 -0.51
CA GLY A 194 -3.37 -25.93 -1.24
C GLY A 194 -2.42 -25.06 -2.08
N PHE A 195 -2.26 -23.77 -1.74
CA PHE A 195 -1.35 -22.88 -2.44
C PHE A 195 0.09 -23.04 -1.95
N GLY A 196 1.02 -23.25 -2.88
CA GLY A 196 2.44 -23.32 -2.55
C GLY A 196 2.97 -21.98 -2.03
N HIS A 197 3.58 -21.99 -0.84
CA HIS A 197 4.13 -20.78 -0.19
C HIS A 197 5.16 -20.02 -1.03
N PHE A 198 5.88 -20.71 -1.92
CA PHE A 198 6.91 -20.12 -2.80
C PHE A 198 6.41 -19.77 -4.20
N LYS A 199 5.13 -20.00 -4.51
CA LYS A 199 4.53 -19.58 -5.79
C LYS A 199 3.94 -18.17 -5.73
N VAL A 200 3.68 -17.67 -4.53
CA VAL A 200 3.13 -16.34 -4.30
C VAL A 200 4.28 -15.38 -4.04
N GLY A 201 4.40 -14.36 -4.89
CA GLY A 201 5.33 -13.26 -4.68
C GLY A 201 4.62 -12.07 -4.05
N LEU A 202 5.39 -11.18 -3.44
CA LEU A 202 4.88 -9.91 -2.95
C LEU A 202 5.70 -8.77 -3.52
N ALA A 203 5.02 -7.93 -4.30
CA ALA A 203 5.55 -6.63 -4.66
C ALA A 203 5.25 -5.63 -3.54
N VAL A 204 6.04 -4.56 -3.48
CA VAL A 204 5.89 -3.50 -2.50
C VAL A 204 5.78 -2.18 -3.25
N VAL A 205 4.62 -1.54 -3.12
CA VAL A 205 4.36 -0.21 -3.66
C VAL A 205 4.94 0.81 -2.69
N VAL A 206 5.80 1.69 -3.20
CA VAL A 206 6.35 2.84 -2.47
C VAL A 206 5.80 4.09 -3.13
N GLN A 207 4.90 4.77 -2.43
CA GLN A 207 4.12 5.88 -2.99
C GLN A 207 4.33 7.14 -2.16
N ARG A 208 4.34 8.32 -2.79
CA ARG A 208 4.33 9.61 -2.07
C ARG A 208 3.22 9.62 -1.03
N MET A 209 3.57 9.99 0.19
CA MET A 209 2.58 10.18 1.25
C MET A 209 1.89 11.54 1.08
N ILE A 210 0.55 11.51 1.06
CA ILE A 210 -0.28 12.72 1.07
C ILE A 210 -0.78 12.98 2.49
N GLN A 211 -0.65 14.22 2.93
CA GLN A 211 -1.30 14.67 4.16
C GLN A 211 -2.71 15.15 3.83
N SER A 212 -3.69 14.25 3.95
CA SER A 212 -5.08 14.56 3.66
C SER A 212 -5.75 15.32 4.80
N GLU A 213 -6.49 16.36 4.45
CA GLU A 213 -7.48 16.99 5.35
C GLU A 213 -8.70 16.08 5.50
N THR A 214 -9.14 15.51 4.38
CA THR A 214 -10.23 14.53 4.27
C THR A 214 -9.81 13.39 3.37
N SER A 215 -10.31 12.19 3.65
CA SER A 215 -10.08 10.99 2.85
C SER A 215 -11.33 10.14 2.83
N GLY A 216 -11.39 9.16 1.92
CA GLY A 216 -12.63 8.43 1.71
C GLY A 216 -12.49 7.21 0.82
N ILE A 217 -13.62 6.55 0.62
CA ILE A 217 -13.80 5.43 -0.30
C ILE A 217 -14.91 5.83 -1.26
N ALA A 218 -14.75 5.48 -2.53
CA ALA A 218 -15.76 5.69 -3.55
C ALA A 218 -16.07 4.37 -4.27
N PHE A 219 -17.35 4.10 -4.46
CA PHE A 219 -17.85 2.99 -5.24
C PHE A 219 -18.65 3.53 -6.42
N SER A 220 -18.36 3.03 -7.63
CA SER A 220 -19.09 3.41 -8.86
C SER A 220 -20.41 2.64 -9.04
N ILE A 221 -20.86 1.99 -7.97
CA ILE A 221 -22.07 1.17 -7.80
C ILE A 221 -22.44 1.23 -6.31
N ASP A 222 -23.71 1.09 -5.96
CA ASP A 222 -24.10 0.85 -4.56
C ASP A 222 -23.64 -0.55 -4.13
N PRO A 223 -22.71 -0.68 -3.17
CA PRO A 223 -22.15 -1.97 -2.77
C PRO A 223 -23.12 -2.85 -1.97
N VAL A 224 -24.22 -2.28 -1.44
CA VAL A 224 -25.22 -3.00 -0.64
C VAL A 224 -26.35 -3.50 -1.53
N THR A 225 -26.85 -2.65 -2.42
CA THR A 225 -28.00 -2.97 -3.27
C THR A 225 -27.61 -3.45 -4.68
N ASN A 226 -26.33 -3.33 -5.05
CA ASN A 226 -25.81 -3.59 -6.39
C ASN A 226 -26.42 -2.67 -7.47
N ASP A 227 -26.91 -1.50 -7.06
CA ASP A 227 -27.48 -0.50 -7.96
C ASP A 227 -26.38 0.24 -8.74
N LYS A 228 -26.32 -0.05 -10.04
CA LYS A 228 -25.32 0.48 -10.99
C LYS A 228 -25.58 1.92 -11.40
N THR A 229 -26.74 2.49 -11.09
CA THR A 229 -27.07 3.88 -11.41
C THR A 229 -26.57 4.85 -10.34
N LYS A 230 -25.97 4.36 -9.25
CA LYS A 230 -25.48 5.18 -8.15
C LYS A 230 -23.95 5.16 -8.05
N ILE A 231 -23.41 6.28 -7.60
CA ILE A 231 -22.08 6.39 -7.03
C ILE A 231 -22.26 6.59 -5.53
N VAL A 232 -21.51 5.83 -4.73
CA VAL A 232 -21.47 5.97 -3.27
C VAL A 232 -20.11 6.51 -2.88
N ILE A 233 -20.09 7.60 -2.12
CA ILE A 233 -18.86 8.17 -1.54
C ILE A 233 -19.00 8.17 -0.03
N GLU A 234 -17.96 7.69 0.64
CA GLU A 234 -17.80 7.77 2.09
C GLU A 234 -16.60 8.64 2.43
N ALA A 235 -16.75 9.59 3.37
CA ALA A 235 -15.69 10.54 3.71
C ALA A 235 -15.46 10.69 5.22
N VAL A 236 -14.19 10.81 5.61
CA VAL A 236 -13.72 11.07 6.98
C VAL A 236 -12.68 12.19 7.01
N TYR A 237 -12.49 12.82 8.18
CA TYR A 237 -11.36 13.71 8.40
C TYR A 237 -10.06 12.93 8.63
N GLY A 238 -8.95 13.46 8.11
CA GLY A 238 -7.61 12.91 8.27
C GLY A 238 -7.25 11.86 7.22
N LEU A 239 -6.32 10.97 7.59
CA LEU A 239 -5.79 9.88 6.75
C LEU A 239 -6.81 8.74 6.61
N GLY A 240 -6.85 8.13 5.42
CA GLY A 240 -7.88 7.14 5.05
C GLY A 240 -7.73 5.75 5.68
N GLU A 241 -6.74 5.55 6.54
CA GLU A 241 -6.50 4.24 7.16
C GLU A 241 -7.68 3.80 8.05
N TYR A 242 -8.28 4.74 8.79
CA TYR A 242 -9.30 4.40 9.79
C TYR A 242 -10.67 4.11 9.17
N ILE A 243 -10.99 4.70 8.03
CA ILE A 243 -12.19 4.32 7.26
C ILE A 243 -12.03 2.91 6.68
N VAL A 244 -10.86 2.57 6.12
CA VAL A 244 -10.59 1.22 5.60
C VAL A 244 -10.61 0.15 6.70
N GLN A 245 -10.20 0.49 7.92
CA GLN A 245 -10.27 -0.39 9.09
C GLN A 245 -11.65 -0.43 9.77
N GLY A 246 -12.62 0.39 9.34
CA GLY A 246 -13.93 0.50 9.98
C GLY A 246 -13.90 1.10 11.39
N LYS A 247 -12.86 1.86 11.74
CA LYS A 247 -12.71 2.50 13.07
C LYS A 247 -13.52 3.77 13.22
N ILE A 248 -13.83 4.44 12.11
CA ILE A 248 -14.58 5.70 12.07
C ILE A 248 -15.84 5.49 11.25
N THR A 249 -16.97 6.03 11.73
CA THR A 249 -18.20 6.13 10.92
C THR A 249 -18.08 7.30 9.96
N PRO A 250 -18.08 7.07 8.63
CA PRO A 250 -17.91 8.14 7.65
C PRO A 250 -19.21 8.92 7.42
N ASP A 251 -19.09 10.11 6.84
CA ASP A 251 -20.21 10.70 6.11
C ASP A 251 -20.52 9.83 4.89
N HIS A 252 -21.79 9.71 4.51
CA HIS A 252 -22.26 8.90 3.38
C HIS A 252 -23.01 9.76 2.37
N TYR A 253 -22.58 9.67 1.11
CA TYR A 253 -23.16 10.39 -0.02
C TYR A 253 -23.58 9.40 -1.11
N GLU A 254 -24.81 9.52 -1.59
CA GLU A 254 -25.28 8.80 -2.79
C GLU A 254 -25.53 9.82 -3.90
N ILE A 255 -24.97 9.53 -5.07
CA ILE A 255 -25.01 10.41 -6.24
C ILE A 255 -25.62 9.62 -7.40
N ASP A 256 -26.57 10.20 -8.11
CA ASP A 256 -27.06 9.62 -9.36
C ASP A 256 -25.98 9.74 -10.45
N LYS A 257 -25.61 8.61 -11.06
CA LYS A 257 -24.48 8.51 -11.99
C LYS A 257 -24.72 9.19 -13.34
N ASN A 258 -25.98 9.43 -13.70
CA ASN A 258 -26.33 10.06 -14.98
C ASN A 258 -26.37 11.58 -14.86
N THR A 259 -26.88 12.08 -13.75
CA THR A 259 -27.13 13.51 -13.50
C THR A 259 -26.07 14.15 -12.60
N PHE A 260 -25.27 13.34 -11.90
CA PHE A 260 -24.32 13.75 -10.86
C PHE A 260 -24.96 14.55 -9.71
N VAL A 261 -26.27 14.42 -9.53
CA VAL A 261 -26.99 15.04 -8.41
C VAL A 261 -26.84 14.18 -7.16
N ILE A 262 -26.51 14.81 -6.03
CA ILE A 262 -26.51 14.17 -4.72
C ILE A 262 -27.97 13.84 -4.35
N THR A 263 -28.32 12.55 -4.37
CA THR A 263 -29.66 12.06 -4.04
C THR A 263 -29.84 11.85 -2.54
N LYS A 264 -28.75 11.58 -1.82
CA LYS A 264 -28.78 11.37 -0.37
C LYS A 264 -27.46 11.80 0.26
N LYS A 265 -27.57 12.40 1.44
CA LYS A 265 -26.44 12.85 2.25
C LYS A 265 -26.72 12.51 3.72
N GLN A 266 -25.79 11.83 4.37
CA GLN A 266 -25.84 11.51 5.79
C GLN A 266 -24.52 11.92 6.43
N ILE A 267 -24.57 12.86 7.37
CA ILE A 267 -23.38 13.37 8.05
C ILE A 267 -23.24 12.67 9.39
N ALA A 268 -22.10 12.02 9.60
CA ALA A 268 -21.79 11.30 10.83
C ALA A 268 -20.94 12.15 11.77
N TYR A 269 -21.15 12.00 13.07
CA TYR A 269 -20.22 12.60 14.04
C TYR A 269 -18.92 11.80 14.07
N GLN A 270 -17.80 12.49 13.90
CA GLN A 270 -16.45 11.94 14.03
C GLN A 270 -15.76 12.54 15.26
N ASP A 271 -15.36 11.70 16.21
CA ASP A 271 -14.78 12.10 17.50
C ASP A 271 -13.26 12.27 17.48
N LEU A 272 -12.58 11.70 16.49
CA LEU A 272 -11.13 11.82 16.30
C LEU A 272 -10.74 11.83 14.84
N LYS A 273 -9.60 12.43 14.49
CA LYS A 273 -8.96 12.32 13.19
C LYS A 273 -7.54 11.77 13.32
N PHE A 274 -7.15 10.91 12.38
CA PHE A 274 -5.81 10.37 12.28
C PHE A 274 -4.98 11.25 11.35
N ILE A 275 -3.87 11.81 11.84
CA ILE A 275 -3.04 12.72 11.04
C ILE A 275 -1.56 12.38 11.15
N ARG A 276 -0.78 12.84 10.18
CA ARG A 276 0.68 12.89 10.33
C ARG A 276 1.07 13.87 11.44
N SER A 277 2.03 13.48 12.25
CA SER A 277 2.69 14.35 13.24
C SER A 277 4.18 14.04 13.26
N GLY A 278 4.98 14.97 12.73
CA GLY A 278 6.43 14.77 12.57
C GLY A 278 6.73 13.59 11.64
N ARG A 279 7.45 12.59 12.17
CA ARG A 279 7.86 11.36 11.46
C ARG A 279 6.89 10.18 11.64
N GLY A 280 5.77 10.38 12.32
CA GLY A 280 4.78 9.34 12.57
C GLY A 280 3.35 9.86 12.44
N ASN A 281 2.42 9.12 13.03
CA ASN A 281 1.01 9.45 13.05
C ASN A 281 0.54 9.69 14.49
N ARG A 282 -0.52 10.48 14.64
CA ARG A 282 -1.22 10.62 15.91
C ARG A 282 -2.71 10.78 15.69
N GLU A 283 -3.46 10.39 16.69
CA GLU A 283 -4.87 10.71 16.80
C GLU A 283 -5.04 12.11 17.42
N ILE A 284 -6.00 12.87 16.91
CA ILE A 284 -6.42 14.14 17.47
C ILE A 284 -7.92 14.06 17.70
N ALA A 285 -8.35 14.27 18.95
CA ALA A 285 -9.75 14.39 19.30
C ALA A 285 -10.36 15.63 18.64
N LEU A 286 -11.53 15.44 18.03
CA LEU A 286 -12.35 16.51 17.47
C LEU A 286 -13.38 16.96 18.51
N ASN A 287 -13.62 18.26 18.58
CA ASN A 287 -14.72 18.75 19.40
C ASN A 287 -16.07 18.49 18.71
N LYS A 288 -17.17 18.55 19.47
CA LYS A 288 -18.52 18.26 18.96
C LYS A 288 -18.90 19.10 17.73
N LYS A 289 -18.44 20.35 17.68
CA LYS A 289 -18.74 21.27 16.56
C LYS A 289 -18.01 20.80 15.31
N GLU A 290 -16.70 20.59 15.38
CA GLU A 290 -15.86 20.15 14.25
C GLU A 290 -16.26 18.76 13.74
N GLY A 291 -16.42 17.79 14.65
CA GLY A 291 -16.73 16.41 14.28
C GLY A 291 -18.08 16.21 13.61
N SER A 292 -19.01 17.15 13.81
CA SER A 292 -20.36 17.11 13.22
C SER A 292 -20.47 17.85 11.88
N LEU A 293 -19.40 18.50 11.41
CA LEU A 293 -19.40 19.16 10.12
C LEU A 293 -19.35 18.13 8.98
N GLN A 294 -19.88 18.53 7.83
CA GLN A 294 -19.76 17.82 6.56
C GLN A 294 -18.28 17.78 6.15
N LYS A 295 -17.76 16.59 5.79
CA LYS A 295 -16.31 16.41 5.54
C LYS A 295 -15.91 16.97 4.19
N ILE A 296 -16.66 16.67 3.14
CA ILE A 296 -16.43 17.18 1.77
C ILE A 296 -17.60 18.05 1.34
N THR A 297 -17.37 19.20 0.71
CA THR A 297 -18.45 20.10 0.26
C THR A 297 -19.21 19.50 -0.92
N ASP A 298 -20.40 20.02 -1.24
CA ASP A 298 -21.23 19.51 -2.35
C ASP A 298 -20.58 19.68 -3.74
N ASN A 299 -19.63 20.61 -3.86
CA ASN A 299 -18.86 20.82 -5.10
C ASN A 299 -17.65 19.88 -5.23
N GLN A 300 -17.18 19.31 -4.12
CA GLN A 300 -16.04 18.38 -4.08
C GLN A 300 -16.52 16.95 -4.31
#